data_AF-A0A9P2W225-F1
#
_entry.id   AF-A0A9P2W225-F1
#
_cell.length_a   1.000
_cell.length_b   1.000
_cell.length_c   1.000
_cell.angle_alpha   90.00
_cell.angle_beta   90.00
_cell.angle_gamma   90.00
#
_symmetry.space_group_name_H-M   'P 1'
#
loop_
_entity.id
_entity.type
_entity.pdbx_description
1 polymer ?
#
loop_
_entity_poly.entity_id
_entity_poly.type
_entity_poly.pdbx_seq_one_letter_code
_entity_poly.pdbx_strand_id
1 'polypeptide(L)' 'MIDEIRRKDAREKISLGGLIVKAGLRDADKSFILGCLLYAAKLDHNSKEYKNFQKVGKEAFTDMRVGK' A
#
# COMPACT_ATOMS: atom_id res chain seq x y z
N MET A 1 20.21 -15.59 -12.93
CA MET A 1 19.07 -14.97 -13.66
C MET A 1 17.73 -15.28 -12.99
N ILE A 2 17.32 -16.54 -12.81
CA ILE A 2 16.04 -16.89 -12.15
C ILE A 2 15.99 -16.49 -10.68
N ASP A 3 17.09 -16.68 -9.93
CA ASP A 3 17.11 -16.36 -8.50
C ASP A 3 17.05 -14.86 -8.21
N GLU A 4 17.54 -14.04 -9.14
CA GLU A 4 17.46 -12.58 -9.04
C GLU A 4 16.01 -12.09 -9.20
N ILE A 5 15.28 -12.67 -10.16
CA ILE A 5 13.84 -12.42 -10.38
C ILE A 5 13.06 -12.79 -9.11
N ARG A 6 13.27 -14.00 -8.57
CA ARG A 6 12.61 -14.44 -7.33
C ARG A 6 12.90 -13.53 -6.15
N ARG A 7 14.15 -13.08 -6.00
CA ARG A 7 14.55 -12.18 -4.91
C ARG A 7 13.92 -10.79 -5.06
N LYS A 8 13.77 -10.29 -6.28
CA LYS A 8 13.07 -9.02 -6.56
C LYS A 8 11.59 -9.13 -6.21
N ASP A 9 10.92 -10.18 -6.67
CA ASP A 9 9.50 -10.42 -6.40
C ASP A 9 9.21 -10.57 -4.90
N ALA A 10 10.09 -11.27 -4.18
CA ALA A 10 9.95 -11.43 -2.72
C ALA A 10 10.04 -10.07 -2.01
N ARG A 11 11.00 -9.22 -2.40
CA ARG A 11 11.16 -7.87 -1.83
C ARG A 11 9.97 -6.97 -2.13
N GLU A 12 9.43 -7.06 -3.34
CA GLU A 12 8.25 -6.30 -3.74
C GLU A 12 7.02 -6.72 -2.92
N LYS A 13 6.77 -8.03 -2.78
CA LYS A 13 5.68 -8.55 -1.94
C LYS A 13 5.82 -8.15 -0.47
N ILE A 14 7.04 -8.18 0.08
CA ILE A 14 7.31 -7.71 1.44
C ILE A 14 7.00 -6.21 1.58
N SER A 15 7.42 -5.41 0.60
CA SER A 15 7.19 -3.96 0.62
C SER A 15 5.71 -3.62 0.55
N LEU A 16 4.95 -4.31 -0.30
CA LEU A 16 3.48 -4.19 -0.40
C LEU A 16 2.79 -4.63 0.90
N GLY A 17 3.21 -5.74 1.50
CA GLY A 17 2.70 -6.17 2.81
C GLY A 17 3.00 -5.16 3.93
N GLY A 18 4.14 -4.47 3.85
CA GLY A 18 4.50 -3.38 4.77
C GLY A 18 3.51 -2.21 4.76
N LEU A 19 2.87 -1.94 3.61
CA LEU A 19 1.84 -0.89 3.50
C LEU A 19 0.61 -1.22 4.35
N ILE A 20 0.20 -2.49 4.38
CA ILE A 20 -0.94 -2.96 5.18
C ILE A 20 -0.68 -2.74 6.67
N VAL A 21 0.52 -3.10 7.13
CA VAL A 21 0.93 -2.91 8.53
C VAL A 21 0.97 -1.41 8.86
N LYS A 22 1.52 -0.58 7.96
CA LYS A 22 1.60 0.86 8.15
C LYS A 22 0.22 1.53 8.23
N ALA A 23 -0.76 1.00 7.51
CA ALA A 23 -2.15 1.45 7.57
C ALA A 23 -2.89 0.99 8.86
N GLY A 24 -2.22 0.29 9.77
CA GLY A 24 -2.84 -0.25 10.99
C GLY A 24 -3.74 -1.45 10.76
N LEU A 25 -3.62 -2.11 9.60
CA LEU A 25 -4.51 -3.20 9.17
C LEU A 25 -3.92 -4.59 9.37
N ARG A 26 -2.92 -4.73 10.26
CA ARG A 26 -2.25 -6.03 10.50
C ARG A 26 -3.24 -7.12 10.90
N ASP A 27 -4.18 -6.77 11.78
CA ASP A 27 -5.15 -7.71 12.35
C ASP A 27 -6.52 -7.60 11.68
N ALA A 28 -6.63 -6.82 10.59
CA ALA A 28 -7.86 -6.69 9.83
C ALA A 28 -8.14 -7.94 8.99
N ASP A 29 -9.42 -8.21 8.73
CA ASP A 29 -9.82 -9.29 7.84
C ASP A 29 -9.21 -9.14 6.43
N LYS A 30 -8.70 -10.24 5.87
CA LYS A 30 -8.01 -10.22 4.58
C LYS A 30 -8.95 -9.85 3.43
N SER A 31 -10.21 -10.26 3.50
CA SER A 31 -11.24 -9.94 2.51
C SER A 31 -11.58 -8.46 2.55
N PHE A 32 -11.60 -7.85 3.75
CA PHE A 32 -11.75 -6.41 3.90
C PHE A 32 -10.61 -5.64 3.22
N ILE A 33 -9.35 -5.99 3.51
CA ILE A 33 -8.18 -5.35 2.90
C ILE A 33 -8.24 -5.48 1.38
N LEU A 34 -8.50 -6.69 0.86
CA LEU A 34 -8.60 -6.92 -0.57
C LEU A 34 -9.75 -6.10 -1.20
N GLY A 35 -10.90 -6.01 -0.53
CA GLY A 35 -12.02 -5.19 -0.97
C GLY A 35 -11.65 -3.71 -1.12
N CYS A 36 -10.96 -3.13 -0.12
CA CYS A 36 -10.46 -1.76 -0.19
C CYS A 36 -9.51 -1.54 -1.39
N LEU A 37 -8.56 -2.46 -1.59
CA LEU A 37 -7.61 -2.37 -2.70
C LEU A 37 -8.29 -2.48 -4.06
N LEU A 38 -9.25 -3.40 -4.21
CA LEU A 38 -10.03 -3.56 -5.44
C LEU A 38 -10.91 -2.33 -5.73
N TYR A 39 -11.44 -1.67 -4.70
CA TYR A 39 -12.19 -0.44 -4.88
C TYR A 39 -11.28 0.70 -5.35
N ALA A 40 -10.11 0.84 -4.74
CA ALA A 40 -9.11 1.82 -5.15
C ALA A 40 -8.57 1.56 -6.56
N ALA A 41 -8.37 0.29 -6.95
CA ALA A 41 -7.85 -0.10 -8.25
C ALA A 41 -8.78 0.26 -9.43
N LYS A 42 -10.07 0.53 -9.16
CA LYS A 42 -11.04 0.96 -10.17
C LYS A 42 -11.02 2.47 -10.42
N LEU A 43 -10.33 3.24 -9.58
CA LEU A 43 -10.31 4.70 -9.71
C LEU A 43 -9.45 5.12 -10.89
N ASP A 44 -9.94 6.08 -11.67
CA ASP A 44 -9.14 6.72 -12.72
C ASP A 44 -7.99 7.54 -12.08
N HIS A 45 -6.79 7.44 -12.64
CA HIS A 45 -5.60 8.10 -12.08
C HIS A 45 -5.69 9.63 -12.06
N ASN A 46 -6.51 10.23 -12.93
CA ASN A 46 -6.74 11.68 -12.95
C ASN A 46 -7.90 12.12 -12.07
N SER A 47 -8.71 11.17 -11.57
CA SER A 47 -9.83 11.45 -10.68
C SER A 47 -9.37 12.16 -9.40
N LYS A 48 -10.25 13.00 -8.87
CA LYS A 48 -10.03 13.69 -7.60
C LYS A 48 -9.85 12.70 -6.45
N GLU A 49 -10.58 11.59 -6.48
CA GLU A 49 -10.55 10.54 -5.46
C GLU A 49 -9.20 9.82 -5.42
N TYR A 50 -8.68 9.41 -6.59
CA TYR A 50 -7.35 8.82 -6.68
C TYR A 50 -6.27 9.77 -6.15
N LYS A 51 -6.34 11.05 -6.56
CA LYS A 51 -5.41 12.09 -6.07
C LYS A 51 -5.51 12.30 -4.57
N ASN A 52 -6.71 12.22 -4.00
CA ASN A 52 -6.91 12.33 -2.56
C ASN A 52 -6.27 11.15 -1.81
N PHE A 53 -6.49 9.91 -2.28
CA PHE A 53 -5.84 8.73 -1.69
C PHE A 53 -4.31 8.83 -1.77
N GLN A 54 -3.77 9.31 -2.90
CA GLN A 54 -2.34 9.53 -3.05
C GLN A 54 -1.82 10.59 -2.06
N LYS A 55 -2.56 11.68 -1.85
CA LYS A 55 -2.20 12.73 -0.89
C LYS A 55 -2.14 12.20 0.55
N VAL A 56 -3.21 11.53 1.00
CA VAL A 56 -3.28 10.93 2.34
C VAL A 56 -2.16 9.92 2.55
N GLY A 57 -1.88 9.08 1.54
CA GLY A 57 -0.77 8.14 1.59
C GLY A 57 0.59 8.84 1.79
N LYS A 58 0.86 9.92 1.05
CA LYS A 58 2.09 10.71 1.18
C LYS A 58 2.24 11.35 2.57
N GLU A 59 1.16 11.85 3.15
CA GLU A 59 1.12 12.41 4.50
C GLU A 59 1.45 11.34 5.55
N ALA A 60 0.82 10.16 5.47
CA ALA A 60 1.13 9.03 6.36
C ALA A 60 2.60 8.54 6.23
N PHE A 61 3.23 8.73 5.08
CA PHE A 61 4.66 8.47 4.92
C PHE A 61 5.56 9.51 5.59
N THR A 62 5.07 10.73 5.78
CA THR A 62 5.82 11.87 6.33
C THR A 62 5.67 11.96 7.84
N ASP A 63 4.45 11.80 8.36
CA ASP A 63 4.16 11.88 9.81
C ASP A 63 4.94 10.84 10.61
N MET A 64 5.09 9.63 10.07
CA MET A 64 5.85 8.56 10.71
C MET A 64 7.37 8.84 10.77
N ARG A 65 7.90 9.80 10.00
CA ARG A 65 9.31 10.21 10.07
C ARG A 65 9.59 11.24 11.18
N VAL A 66 8.56 11.89 11.71
CA VAL A 66 8.66 12.92 12.75
C VAL A 66 8.48 12.32 14.15
N GLY A 67 7.98 11.08 14.25
CA GLY A 67 7.89 10.33 15.50
C GLY A 67 9.11 9.44 15.75
N LYS A 68 10.27 10.03 16.06
CA LYS A 68 11.35 9.36 16.78
C LYS A 68 12.15 10.36 17.61
#